data_AF-A0A9D2B0V0-F1
#
_entry.id   AF-A0A9D2B0V0-F1
#
_cell.length_a   1.000
_cell.length_b   1.000
_cell.length_c   1.000
_cell.angle_alpha   90.00
_cell.angle_beta   90.00
_cell.angle_gamma   90.00
#
_symmetry.space_group_name_H-M   'P 1'
#
loop_
_entity.id
_entity.type
_entity.pdbx_description
1 polymer ?
#
loop_
_entity_poly.entity_id
_entity_poly.type
_entity_poly.pdbx_seq_one_letter_code
_entity_poly.pdbx_strand_id
1 'polypeptide(L)'
;MRKFKLASLLRSLAYGGCIGLGLLSLSAQAYETKTVFQTEHFAINQVILGENEPFDGPIQSSITGDIQALNRLNKLYQSTTVIFPAGSQGYTGKINTPIEGVLTISNYDSGKDRIFLNRNAKFMTNGGLYIDYTQLVEMINQRYLNKLIGEFKSIPLVLTNVPVSATGFDPTMNGFYVTSVSDATIIDTRIDDSVFYPKDDYYKLHKNCKVDLLFFTDRIVPNIPLFISGRAALNRMECGPAPETKEQAPEQAQ
;
A
#
# COMPACT_ATOMS: atom_id res chain seq x y z
N MET A 1 72.57 -35.79 -37.26
CA MET A 1 72.32 -35.17 -35.94
C MET A 1 71.43 -36.09 -35.11
N ARG A 2 71.86 -36.32 -33.87
CA ARG A 2 71.16 -36.81 -32.65
C ARG A 2 70.09 -37.93 -32.70
N LYS A 3 70.42 -38.96 -31.91
CA LYS A 3 69.65 -40.09 -31.35
C LYS A 3 68.45 -39.62 -30.49
N PHE A 4 67.35 -40.39 -30.38
CA PHE A 4 67.08 -41.38 -29.31
C PHE A 4 65.61 -41.86 -29.29
N LYS A 5 65.47 -43.12 -28.85
CA LYS A 5 64.29 -43.96 -28.62
C LYS A 5 63.28 -43.36 -27.63
N LEU A 6 62.02 -43.83 -27.63
CA LEU A 6 61.50 -44.64 -26.52
C LEU A 6 60.14 -45.27 -26.88
N ALA A 7 60.06 -46.58 -26.67
CA ALA A 7 58.81 -47.32 -26.55
C ALA A 7 58.46 -47.48 -25.06
N SER A 8 57.15 -47.61 -24.81
CA SER A 8 56.54 -48.48 -23.78
C SER A 8 56.13 -47.88 -22.42
N LEU A 9 54.93 -48.35 -22.03
CA LEU A 9 54.50 -48.84 -20.69
C LEU A 9 53.64 -47.95 -19.77
N LEU A 10 52.49 -48.55 -19.42
CA LEU A 10 51.92 -48.74 -18.07
C LEU A 10 51.21 -47.55 -17.40
N ARG A 11 49.88 -47.63 -17.23
CA ARG A 11 49.13 -48.22 -16.10
C ARG A 11 48.92 -47.22 -14.94
N SER A 12 47.66 -46.78 -14.84
CA SER A 12 46.81 -46.75 -13.64
C SER A 12 47.38 -46.25 -12.31
N LEU A 13 46.88 -45.09 -11.87
CA LEU A 13 46.51 -44.71 -10.50
C LEU A 13 45.29 -43.76 -10.67
N ALA A 14 44.04 -44.11 -10.35
CA ALA A 14 43.47 -44.52 -9.08
C ALA A 14 43.56 -43.41 -8.00
N TYR A 15 42.36 -42.91 -7.65
CA TYR A 15 41.97 -42.26 -6.40
C TYR A 15 42.49 -40.84 -6.09
N GLY A 16 41.53 -39.97 -5.75
CA GLY A 16 41.77 -38.66 -5.14
C GLY A 16 41.17 -37.48 -5.89
N GLY A 17 40.06 -37.67 -6.61
CA GLY A 17 39.28 -36.55 -7.14
C GLY A 17 38.74 -35.71 -5.99
N CYS A 18 39.36 -34.55 -5.83
CA CYS A 18 39.01 -33.49 -4.89
C CYS A 18 37.49 -33.27 -4.80
N ILE A 19 37.00 -33.27 -3.57
CA ILE A 19 36.11 -32.23 -3.03
C ILE A 19 35.06 -31.80 -4.05
N GLY A 20 34.01 -32.63 -4.17
CA GLY A 20 32.72 -32.17 -4.65
C GLY A 20 32.14 -31.18 -3.64
N LEU A 21 32.65 -29.95 -3.66
CA LEU A 21 31.97 -28.74 -3.20
C LEU A 21 30.76 -28.52 -4.12
N GLY A 22 29.81 -29.46 -4.07
CA GLY A 22 28.43 -29.22 -4.45
C GLY A 22 27.76 -28.44 -3.34
N LEU A 23 28.31 -27.26 -3.00
CA LEU A 23 27.49 -26.20 -2.45
C LEU A 23 26.54 -25.85 -3.58
N LEU A 24 25.36 -26.47 -3.52
CA LEU A 24 24.15 -25.93 -4.11
C LEU A 24 24.05 -24.51 -3.58
N SER A 25 24.63 -23.55 -4.30
CA SER A 25 24.32 -22.15 -4.16
C SER A 25 22.86 -22.02 -4.56
N LEU A 26 21.96 -22.26 -3.59
CA LEU A 26 20.74 -21.49 -3.48
C LEU A 26 21.21 -20.05 -3.54
N SER A 27 21.16 -19.46 -4.74
CA SER A 27 21.27 -18.02 -4.89
C SER A 27 20.16 -17.47 -4.02
N ALA A 28 20.51 -17.01 -2.81
CA ALA A 28 19.59 -16.32 -1.94
C ALA A 28 19.01 -15.19 -2.78
N GLN A 29 17.71 -15.26 -3.07
CA GLN A 29 17.05 -14.19 -3.80
C GLN A 29 17.07 -12.97 -2.88
N ALA A 30 17.58 -11.85 -3.38
CA ALA A 30 17.73 -10.63 -2.59
C ALA A 30 16.37 -10.12 -2.07
N TYR A 31 15.28 -10.49 -2.76
CA TYR A 31 13.92 -10.28 -2.32
C TYR A 31 12.95 -11.23 -3.06
N GLU A 32 11.77 -11.45 -2.47
CA GLU A 32 10.62 -12.09 -3.10
C GLU A 32 9.55 -11.04 -3.43
N THR A 33 9.04 -11.04 -4.66
CA THR A 33 7.92 -10.18 -5.07
C THR A 33 6.65 -11.01 -5.25
N LYS A 34 5.53 -10.53 -4.70
CA LYS A 34 4.21 -11.15 -4.87
C LYS A 34 3.12 -10.11 -5.06
N THR A 35 2.28 -10.29 -6.06
CA THR A 35 1.05 -9.49 -6.20
C THR A 35 -0.03 -10.03 -5.26
N VAL A 36 -0.54 -9.16 -4.38
CA VAL A 36 -1.51 -9.50 -3.33
C VAL A 36 -2.93 -9.19 -3.77
N PHE A 37 -3.11 -8.03 -4.41
CA PHE A 37 -4.37 -7.62 -5.01
C PHE A 37 -4.11 -7.15 -6.44
N GLN A 38 -4.99 -7.51 -7.36
CA GLN A 38 -4.91 -7.03 -8.74
C GLN A 38 -6.31 -6.89 -9.32
N THR A 39 -6.51 -5.80 -10.04
CA THR A 39 -7.68 -5.52 -10.86
C THR A 39 -7.22 -5.30 -12.30
N GLU A 40 -8.09 -4.80 -13.18
CA GLU A 40 -7.70 -4.51 -14.57
C GLU A 40 -6.67 -3.37 -14.62
N HIS A 41 -6.86 -2.33 -13.81
CA HIS A 41 -6.04 -1.12 -13.85
C HIS A 41 -5.13 -0.93 -12.63
N PHE A 42 -5.33 -1.68 -11.54
CA PHE A 42 -4.62 -1.47 -10.29
C PHE A 42 -3.98 -2.75 -9.75
N ALA A 43 -2.88 -2.59 -9.01
CA ALA A 43 -2.30 -3.69 -8.26
C ALA A 43 -1.70 -3.24 -6.92
N ILE A 44 -1.72 -4.14 -5.95
CA ILE A 44 -0.91 -4.04 -4.74
C ILE A 44 0.02 -5.23 -4.71
N ASN A 45 1.31 -4.94 -4.63
CA ASN A 45 2.37 -5.91 -4.49
C ASN A 45 2.97 -5.86 -3.09
N GLN A 46 3.57 -6.96 -2.70
CA GLN A 46 4.48 -7.05 -1.57
C GLN A 46 5.86 -7.46 -2.06
N VAL A 47 6.87 -6.91 -1.41
CA VAL A 47 8.25 -7.35 -1.52
C VAL A 47 8.72 -7.74 -0.14
N ILE A 48 9.27 -8.94 0.03
CA ILE A 48 9.92 -9.36 1.28
C ILE A 48 11.41 -9.46 0.99
N LEU A 49 12.23 -8.71 1.72
CA LEU A 49 13.69 -8.73 1.54
C LEU A 49 14.27 -10.07 1.99
N GLY A 50 15.36 -10.47 1.35
CA GLY A 50 16.17 -11.62 1.76
C GLY A 50 16.88 -11.36 3.09
N GLU A 51 17.33 -12.43 3.74
CA GLU A 51 18.10 -12.31 4.98
C GLU A 51 19.37 -11.45 4.76
N ASN A 52 19.58 -10.46 5.63
CA ASN A 52 20.69 -9.50 5.56
C ASN A 52 20.69 -8.55 4.35
N GLU A 53 19.61 -8.49 3.58
CA GLU A 53 19.47 -7.56 2.45
C GLU A 53 18.86 -6.23 2.92
N PRO A 54 19.60 -5.10 2.84
CA PRO A 54 19.05 -3.79 3.19
C PRO A 54 18.21 -3.22 2.04
N PHE A 55 17.20 -2.41 2.38
CA PHE A 55 16.47 -1.62 1.39
C PHE A 55 17.26 -0.38 0.94
N ASP A 56 18.36 -0.61 0.24
CA ASP A 56 19.30 0.41 -0.23
C ASP A 56 19.10 0.78 -1.72
N GLY A 57 19.98 1.62 -2.28
CA GLY A 57 19.86 2.11 -3.66
C GLY A 57 19.84 1.02 -4.74
N PRO A 58 20.79 0.07 -4.73
CA PRO A 58 20.79 -1.08 -5.65
C PRO A 58 19.54 -1.96 -5.55
N ILE A 59 19.13 -2.38 -4.35
CA ILE A 59 17.94 -3.22 -4.14
C ILE A 59 16.68 -2.45 -4.54
N GLN A 60 16.56 -1.18 -4.14
CA GLN A 60 15.46 -0.31 -4.54
C GLN A 60 15.35 -0.18 -6.07
N SER A 61 16.48 -0.01 -6.76
CA SER A 61 16.49 0.14 -8.23
C SER A 61 16.04 -1.14 -8.91
N SER A 62 16.46 -2.30 -8.39
CA SER A 62 16.06 -3.61 -8.91
C SER A 62 14.56 -3.85 -8.72
N ILE A 63 14.05 -3.64 -7.50
CA ILE A 63 12.60 -3.73 -7.20
C ILE A 63 11.81 -2.79 -8.10
N THR A 64 12.27 -1.54 -8.25
CA THR A 64 11.59 -0.55 -9.09
C THR A 64 11.51 -1.01 -10.55
N GLY A 65 12.62 -1.51 -11.11
CA GLY A 65 12.67 -2.03 -12.47
C GLY A 65 11.71 -3.20 -12.70
N ASP A 66 11.67 -4.15 -11.76
CA ASP A 66 10.78 -5.31 -11.83
C ASP A 66 9.31 -4.90 -11.79
N ILE A 67 8.92 -4.02 -10.85
CA ILE A 67 7.55 -3.52 -10.74
C ILE A 67 7.16 -2.71 -11.99
N GLN A 68 8.06 -1.90 -12.55
CA GLN A 68 7.79 -1.20 -13.81
C GLN A 68 7.53 -2.17 -14.97
N ALA A 69 8.32 -3.24 -15.08
CA ALA A 69 8.12 -4.26 -16.09
C ALA A 69 6.76 -4.95 -15.94
N LEU A 70 6.39 -5.31 -14.71
CA LEU A 70 5.07 -5.88 -14.39
C LEU A 70 3.92 -4.93 -14.74
N ASN A 71 4.03 -3.64 -14.41
CA ASN A 71 3.00 -2.66 -14.73
C ASN A 71 2.77 -2.51 -16.23
N ARG A 72 3.86 -2.47 -17.01
CA ARG A 72 3.78 -2.36 -18.47
C ARG A 72 3.20 -3.60 -19.11
N LEU A 73 3.59 -4.79 -18.62
CA LEU A 73 3.07 -6.07 -19.10
C LEU A 73 1.55 -6.15 -18.87
N ASN A 74 1.09 -5.74 -17.70
CA ASN A 74 -0.30 -5.81 -17.29
C ASN A 74 -1.12 -4.55 -17.61
N LYS A 75 -0.50 -3.53 -18.24
CA LYS A 75 -1.13 -2.24 -18.58
C LYS A 75 -1.80 -1.53 -17.39
N LEU A 76 -1.16 -1.60 -16.22
CA LEU A 76 -1.69 -1.02 -14.99
C LEU A 76 -1.58 0.51 -14.98
N TYR A 77 -2.64 1.18 -14.55
CA TYR A 77 -2.66 2.64 -14.30
C TYR A 77 -1.92 3.01 -13.03
N GLN A 78 -2.00 2.18 -12.00
CA GLN A 78 -1.22 2.37 -10.79
C GLN A 78 -0.96 1.06 -10.06
N SER A 79 0.25 0.90 -9.55
CA SER A 79 0.58 -0.15 -8.60
C SER A 79 1.19 0.44 -7.34
N THR A 80 0.87 -0.13 -6.19
CA THR A 80 1.58 0.14 -4.94
C THR A 80 2.30 -1.11 -4.47
N THR A 81 3.58 -0.99 -4.14
CA THR A 81 4.42 -2.09 -3.68
C THR A 81 4.91 -1.77 -2.28
N VAL A 82 4.59 -2.62 -1.32
CA VAL A 82 5.05 -2.48 0.07
C VAL A 82 6.26 -3.35 0.30
N ILE A 83 7.34 -2.75 0.79
CA ILE A 83 8.60 -3.43 1.04
C ILE A 83 8.66 -3.79 2.52
N PHE A 84 8.77 -5.08 2.81
CA PHE A 84 8.87 -5.63 4.15
C PHE A 84 10.28 -6.13 4.44
N PRO A 85 10.75 -6.05 5.69
CA PRO A 85 12.02 -6.64 6.09
C PRO A 85 11.97 -8.18 5.99
N ALA A 86 13.15 -8.79 6.03
CA ALA A 86 13.31 -10.24 6.05
C ALA A 86 12.53 -10.89 7.21
N GLY A 87 11.92 -12.05 6.94
CA GLY A 87 11.13 -12.79 7.92
C GLY A 87 9.75 -12.20 8.25
N SER A 88 9.37 -11.09 7.60
CA SER A 88 8.03 -10.51 7.75
C SER A 88 6.95 -11.44 7.22
N GLN A 89 5.78 -11.43 7.87
CA GLN A 89 4.57 -12.10 7.38
C GLN A 89 3.91 -11.35 6.20
N GLY A 90 4.44 -10.20 5.81
CA GLY A 90 3.88 -9.38 4.73
C GLY A 90 2.44 -8.98 5.02
N TYR A 91 1.59 -9.01 3.98
CA TYR A 91 0.16 -8.69 4.10
C TYR A 91 -0.67 -9.72 4.87
N THR A 92 -0.09 -10.87 5.25
CA THR A 92 -0.78 -11.82 6.14
C THR A 92 -0.61 -11.48 7.63
N GLY A 93 0.24 -10.50 7.94
CA GLY A 93 0.43 -9.98 9.29
C GLY A 93 -0.67 -9.02 9.76
N LYS A 94 -0.36 -8.25 10.80
CA LYS A 94 -1.25 -7.22 11.37
C LYS A 94 -1.03 -5.87 10.68
N ILE A 95 -1.97 -4.93 10.86
CA ILE A 95 -1.83 -3.56 10.30
C ILE A 95 -0.62 -2.80 10.82
N ASN A 96 -0.08 -3.18 11.99
CA ASN A 96 1.12 -2.60 12.59
C ASN A 96 2.40 -3.39 12.24
N THR A 97 2.36 -4.34 11.29
CA THR A 97 3.56 -5.00 10.77
C THR A 97 4.53 -3.93 10.21
N PRO A 98 5.80 -3.90 10.64
CA PRO A 98 6.78 -2.95 10.13
C PRO A 98 7.07 -3.11 8.64
N ILE A 99 7.36 -2.00 7.98
CA ILE A 99 7.74 -1.93 6.56
C ILE A 99 8.96 -1.02 6.37
N GLU A 100 9.72 -1.26 5.30
CA GLU A 100 10.89 -0.46 4.89
C GLU A 100 10.49 0.73 4.01
N GLY A 101 9.33 0.65 3.37
CA GLY A 101 8.76 1.74 2.59
C GLY A 101 7.65 1.29 1.67
N VAL A 102 7.11 2.26 0.93
CA VAL A 102 6.06 2.04 -0.05
C VAL A 102 6.44 2.69 -1.38
N LEU A 103 6.51 1.88 -2.44
CA LEU A 103 6.76 2.30 -3.81
C LEU A 103 5.44 2.39 -4.57
N THR A 104 5.09 3.57 -5.05
CA THR A 104 3.94 3.77 -5.95
C THR A 104 4.45 4.08 -7.35
N ILE A 105 3.94 3.36 -8.34
CA ILE A 105 4.20 3.62 -9.75
C ILE A 105 2.85 3.87 -10.42
N SER A 106 2.68 5.02 -11.05
CA SER A 106 1.44 5.39 -11.73
C SER A 106 1.70 5.83 -13.16
N ASN A 107 0.82 5.41 -14.06
CA ASN A 107 0.80 5.73 -15.47
C ASN A 107 -0.66 5.64 -15.96
N TYR A 108 -1.46 6.64 -15.60
CA TYR A 108 -2.86 6.81 -16.03
C TYR A 108 -2.94 7.13 -17.55
N ASP A 109 -2.44 6.22 -18.39
CA ASP A 109 -2.28 6.33 -19.84
C ASP A 109 -1.54 7.59 -20.34
N SER A 110 -0.74 8.21 -19.46
CA SER A 110 0.07 9.38 -19.80
C SER A 110 1.30 9.04 -20.66
N GLY A 111 1.60 7.75 -20.81
CA GLY A 111 2.77 7.25 -21.55
C GLY A 111 4.10 7.39 -20.79
N LYS A 112 4.08 7.90 -19.55
CA LYS A 112 5.26 8.02 -18.68
C LYS A 112 4.94 7.57 -17.26
N ASP A 113 5.80 6.70 -16.72
CA ASP A 113 5.68 6.25 -15.34
C ASP A 113 6.09 7.37 -14.38
N ARG A 114 5.22 7.68 -13.41
CA ARG A 114 5.53 8.48 -12.24
C ARG A 114 5.84 7.54 -11.09
N ILE A 115 7.07 7.60 -10.59
CA ILE A 115 7.58 6.73 -9.53
C ILE A 115 7.71 7.56 -8.26
N PHE A 116 7.09 7.12 -7.18
CA PHE A 116 7.17 7.75 -5.87
C PHE A 116 7.53 6.71 -4.82
N LEU A 117 8.56 6.99 -4.01
CA LEU A 117 8.96 6.13 -2.90
C LEU A 117 8.76 6.86 -1.58
N ASN A 118 7.90 6.32 -0.72
CA ASN A 118 7.67 6.82 0.63
C ASN A 118 8.43 5.96 1.66
N ARG A 119 9.58 6.45 2.12
CA ARG A 119 10.34 5.85 3.23
C ARG A 119 9.85 6.27 4.62
N ASN A 120 8.92 7.22 4.68
CA ASN A 120 8.31 7.67 5.94
C ASN A 120 7.16 6.75 6.36
N ALA A 121 6.60 5.95 5.44
CA ALA A 121 5.67 4.89 5.76
C ALA A 121 6.39 3.80 6.57
N LYS A 122 5.92 3.53 7.79
CA LYS A 122 6.59 2.62 8.74
C LYS A 122 5.82 1.34 9.03
N PHE A 123 4.52 1.31 8.73
CA PHE A 123 3.67 0.15 9.03
C PHE A 123 2.78 -0.22 7.85
N MET A 124 2.34 -1.48 7.83
CA MET A 124 1.45 -2.04 6.81
C MET A 124 0.13 -1.28 6.65
N THR A 125 -0.30 -0.51 7.65
CA THR A 125 -1.43 0.41 7.52
C THR A 125 -1.24 1.46 6.40
N ASN A 126 -0.02 1.65 5.90
CA ASN A 126 0.28 2.46 4.72
C ASN A 126 0.26 1.64 3.39
N GLY A 127 -0.09 0.36 3.44
CA GLY A 127 -0.05 -0.57 2.33
C GLY A 127 -1.39 -0.70 1.60
N GLY A 128 -1.70 0.26 0.74
CA GLY A 128 -2.90 0.24 -0.11
C GLY A 128 -2.73 1.10 -1.35
N LEU A 129 -3.72 1.09 -2.23
CA LEU A 129 -3.73 1.95 -3.41
C LEU A 129 -3.91 3.40 -2.96
N TYR A 130 -2.90 4.24 -3.17
CA TYR A 130 -2.93 5.65 -2.77
C TYR A 130 -3.84 6.46 -3.67
N ILE A 131 -4.80 7.16 -3.06
CA ILE A 131 -5.70 8.08 -3.75
C ILE A 131 -5.87 9.32 -2.88
N ASP A 132 -5.46 10.48 -3.41
CA ASP A 132 -5.76 11.75 -2.74
C ASP A 132 -7.24 12.11 -2.89
N TYR A 133 -7.84 12.69 -1.85
CA TYR A 133 -9.25 13.09 -1.89
C TYR A 133 -9.57 14.02 -3.08
N THR A 134 -8.68 14.96 -3.41
CA THR A 134 -8.86 15.86 -4.56
C THR A 134 -8.85 15.08 -5.87
N GLN A 135 -7.91 14.14 -6.00
CA GLN A 135 -7.82 13.26 -7.16
C GLN A 135 -9.09 12.40 -7.30
N LEU A 136 -9.62 11.87 -6.20
CA LEU A 136 -10.88 11.10 -6.21
C LEU A 136 -12.05 11.96 -6.72
N VAL A 137 -12.18 13.20 -6.24
CA VAL A 137 -13.21 14.15 -6.69
C VAL A 137 -13.06 14.45 -8.19
N GLU A 138 -11.83 14.66 -8.67
CA GLU A 138 -11.56 14.85 -10.09
C GLU A 138 -11.95 13.61 -10.93
N MET A 139 -11.61 12.40 -10.46
CA MET A 139 -11.99 11.15 -11.12
C MET A 139 -13.52 11.00 -11.25
N ILE A 140 -14.27 11.37 -10.21
CA ILE A 140 -15.74 11.32 -10.20
C ILE A 140 -16.34 12.34 -11.19
N ASN A 141 -15.80 13.55 -11.20
CA ASN A 141 -16.26 14.62 -12.09
C ASN A 141 -15.96 14.31 -13.56
N GLN A 142 -14.83 13.65 -13.84
CA GLN A 142 -14.41 13.24 -15.18
C GLN A 142 -15.03 11.89 -15.57
N ARG A 143 -16.36 11.84 -15.76
CA ARG A 143 -17.21 10.65 -16.05
C ARG A 143 -16.57 9.42 -16.76
N TYR A 144 -15.58 9.61 -17.62
CA TYR A 144 -14.76 8.54 -18.21
C TYR A 144 -14.00 7.70 -17.16
N LEU A 145 -13.49 8.32 -16.10
CA LEU A 145 -12.76 7.68 -15.00
C LEU A 145 -13.67 7.01 -13.97
N ASN A 146 -15.00 7.20 -14.05
CA ASN A 146 -15.96 6.52 -13.16
C ASN A 146 -15.90 5.00 -13.27
N LYS A 147 -15.45 4.46 -14.41
CA LYS A 147 -15.25 3.02 -14.58
C LYS A 147 -14.20 2.46 -13.63
N LEU A 148 -13.17 3.25 -13.33
CA LEU A 148 -12.08 2.86 -12.42
C LEU A 148 -12.54 2.77 -10.97
N ILE A 149 -13.57 3.53 -10.60
CA ILE A 149 -14.13 3.54 -9.24
C ILE A 149 -14.75 2.18 -8.90
N GLY A 150 -15.25 1.43 -9.90
CA GLY A 150 -15.77 0.08 -9.69
C GLY A 150 -14.74 -0.88 -9.10
N GLU A 151 -13.46 -0.68 -9.43
CA GLU A 151 -12.35 -1.52 -8.96
C GLU A 151 -11.93 -1.20 -7.52
N PHE A 152 -12.27 -0.01 -7.01
CA PHE A 152 -11.95 0.40 -5.63
C PHE A 152 -12.65 -0.46 -4.57
N LYS A 153 -13.68 -1.22 -4.96
CA LYS A 153 -14.31 -2.18 -4.05
C LYS A 153 -13.45 -3.42 -3.80
N SER A 154 -12.57 -3.78 -4.73
CA SER A 154 -11.77 -5.02 -4.68
C SER A 154 -10.37 -4.84 -4.11
N ILE A 155 -9.98 -3.62 -3.74
CA ILE A 155 -8.61 -3.30 -3.34
C ILE A 155 -8.60 -2.38 -2.12
N PRO A 156 -7.72 -2.59 -1.12
CA PRO A 156 -7.54 -1.64 -0.04
C PRO A 156 -7.00 -0.31 -0.57
N LEU A 157 -7.54 0.80 -0.07
CA LEU A 157 -7.17 2.15 -0.48
C LEU A 157 -6.44 2.84 0.66
N VAL A 158 -5.40 3.62 0.35
CA VAL A 158 -4.90 4.64 1.28
C VAL A 158 -5.46 5.97 0.80
N LEU A 159 -6.58 6.38 1.39
CA LEU A 159 -7.21 7.67 1.10
C LEU A 159 -6.48 8.74 1.89
N THR A 160 -5.93 9.74 1.20
CA THR A 160 -5.18 10.83 1.85
C THR A 160 -5.94 12.15 1.80
N ASN A 161 -5.72 12.99 2.82
CA ASN A 161 -6.28 14.34 2.93
C ASN A 161 -7.81 14.39 2.88
N VAL A 162 -8.49 13.36 3.37
CA VAL A 162 -9.97 13.31 3.40
C VAL A 162 -10.48 14.34 4.39
N PRO A 163 -11.26 15.34 3.97
CA PRO A 163 -11.79 16.35 4.88
C PRO A 163 -12.93 15.77 5.72
N VAL A 164 -12.90 15.99 7.03
CA VAL A 164 -13.97 15.60 7.94
C VAL A 164 -15.07 16.66 7.89
N SER A 165 -16.25 16.27 7.44
CA SER A 165 -17.46 17.11 7.41
C SER A 165 -18.31 16.90 8.65
N ALA A 166 -18.43 15.67 9.11
CA ALA A 166 -19.17 15.28 10.30
C ALA A 166 -18.54 14.05 10.96
N THR A 167 -18.85 13.84 12.24
CA THR A 167 -18.54 12.61 12.97
C THR A 167 -19.81 12.08 13.62
N GLY A 168 -19.83 10.77 13.87
CA GLY A 168 -20.97 10.09 14.47
C GLY A 168 -20.51 8.95 15.37
N PHE A 169 -21.33 8.60 16.35
CA PHE A 169 -21.11 7.44 17.19
C PHE A 169 -22.36 6.57 17.20
N ASP A 170 -22.18 5.30 16.85
CA ASP A 170 -23.20 4.28 17.00
C ASP A 170 -22.96 3.50 18.29
N PRO A 171 -23.77 3.71 19.35
CA PRO A 171 -23.61 3.02 20.62
C PRO A 171 -23.94 1.52 20.53
N THR A 172 -24.77 1.09 19.57
CA THR A 172 -25.16 -0.32 19.44
C THR A 172 -24.01 -1.18 18.94
N MET A 173 -23.15 -0.60 18.10
CA MET A 173 -21.97 -1.24 17.54
C MET A 173 -20.66 -0.75 18.18
N ASN A 174 -20.74 0.20 19.12
CA ASN A 174 -19.58 0.93 19.66
C ASN A 174 -18.66 1.48 18.55
N GLY A 175 -19.28 1.95 17.46
CA GLY A 175 -18.60 2.33 16.22
C GLY A 175 -18.51 3.85 16.09
N PHE A 176 -17.33 4.36 15.77
CA PHE A 176 -17.12 5.77 15.48
C PHE A 176 -17.00 5.98 13.97
N TYR A 177 -17.72 6.98 13.48
CA TYR A 177 -17.85 7.28 12.06
C TYR A 177 -17.31 8.66 11.75
N VAL A 178 -16.62 8.74 10.62
CA VAL A 178 -16.12 9.96 10.01
C VAL A 178 -16.76 10.06 8.64
N THR A 179 -17.49 11.15 8.41
CA THR A 179 -18.15 11.40 7.14
C THR A 179 -17.52 12.59 6.44
N SER A 180 -17.19 12.43 5.17
CA SER A 180 -16.74 13.47 4.25
C SER A 180 -17.81 13.73 3.21
N VAL A 181 -18.15 15.01 2.96
CA VAL A 181 -19.21 15.41 2.03
C VAL A 181 -18.72 16.48 1.07
N SER A 182 -19.03 16.29 -0.20
CA SER A 182 -18.90 17.28 -1.28
C SER A 182 -20.03 17.08 -2.30
N ASP A 183 -20.13 17.97 -3.29
CA ASP A 183 -21.09 17.83 -4.40
C ASP A 183 -20.84 16.58 -5.25
N ALA A 184 -19.60 16.08 -5.27
CA ALA A 184 -19.21 14.91 -6.05
C ALA A 184 -19.31 13.59 -5.26
N THR A 185 -19.04 13.61 -3.96
CA THR A 185 -18.90 12.38 -3.15
C THR A 185 -19.36 12.55 -1.71
N ILE A 186 -19.89 11.47 -1.15
CA ILE A 186 -20.11 11.25 0.27
C ILE A 186 -19.29 10.01 0.65
N ILE A 187 -18.28 10.18 1.50
CA ILE A 187 -17.47 9.08 2.04
C ILE A 187 -17.83 8.90 3.50
N ASP A 188 -18.46 7.77 3.84
CA ASP A 188 -18.86 7.45 5.20
C ASP A 188 -18.02 6.29 5.75
N THR A 189 -17.19 6.57 6.75
CA THR A 189 -16.14 5.66 7.18
C THR A 189 -16.27 5.30 8.64
N ARG A 190 -16.36 4.01 8.96
CA ARG A 190 -16.20 3.52 10.33
C ARG A 190 -14.73 3.38 10.66
N ILE A 191 -14.27 4.07 11.70
CA ILE A 191 -12.89 3.95 12.21
C ILE A 191 -12.82 2.77 13.17
N ASP A 192 -12.19 1.69 12.72
CA ASP A 192 -12.07 0.43 13.47
C ASP A 192 -10.78 0.38 14.30
N ASP A 193 -9.69 0.95 13.78
CA ASP A 193 -8.37 0.82 14.37
C ASP A 193 -7.48 2.03 14.03
N SER A 194 -6.33 2.12 14.68
CA SER A 194 -5.28 3.10 14.40
C SER A 194 -3.96 2.61 14.97
N VAL A 195 -2.91 2.63 14.15
CA VAL A 195 -1.55 2.29 14.62
C VAL A 195 -0.93 3.45 15.42
N PHE A 196 -1.37 4.69 15.16
CA PHE A 196 -0.70 5.90 15.64
C PHE A 196 -1.46 6.66 16.73
N TYR A 197 -2.75 6.38 16.89
CA TYR A 197 -3.63 7.12 17.79
C TYR A 197 -4.48 6.16 18.63
N PRO A 198 -4.50 6.30 19.97
CA PRO A 198 -5.46 5.59 20.79
C PRO A 198 -6.89 6.04 20.50
N LYS A 199 -7.87 5.25 20.95
CA LYS A 199 -9.30 5.46 20.70
C LYS A 199 -9.81 6.83 21.13
N ASP A 200 -9.41 7.28 22.33
CA ASP A 200 -9.81 8.58 22.87
C ASP A 200 -9.25 9.76 22.07
N ASP A 201 -8.17 9.56 21.30
CA ASP A 201 -7.57 10.62 20.49
C ASP A 201 -8.32 10.78 19.16
N TYR A 202 -8.63 9.70 18.45
CA TYR A 202 -9.36 9.83 17.20
C TYR A 202 -10.85 10.19 17.38
N TYR A 203 -11.39 10.06 18.59
CA TYR A 203 -12.70 10.62 18.96
C TYR A 203 -12.71 12.15 19.00
N LYS A 204 -11.54 12.80 18.99
CA LYS A 204 -11.42 14.26 18.90
C LYS A 204 -11.58 14.77 17.47
N LEU A 205 -11.72 13.89 16.48
CA LEU A 205 -11.99 14.29 15.11
C LEU A 205 -13.28 15.11 15.05
N HIS A 206 -13.22 16.24 14.35
CA HIS A 206 -14.32 17.17 14.19
C HIS A 206 -14.31 17.79 12.79
N LYS A 207 -15.36 18.56 12.50
CA LYS A 207 -15.43 19.36 11.28
C LYS A 207 -14.20 20.27 11.16
N ASN A 208 -13.50 20.25 10.02
CA ASN A 208 -12.21 20.89 9.73
C ASN A 208 -10.95 20.05 10.00
N CYS A 209 -11.08 18.81 10.48
CA CYS A 209 -9.95 17.88 10.42
C CYS A 209 -9.75 17.36 8.99
N LYS A 210 -8.51 16.96 8.69
CA LYS A 210 -8.16 16.12 7.54
C LYS A 210 -7.57 14.82 8.05
N VAL A 211 -7.93 13.73 7.41
CA VAL A 211 -7.45 12.40 7.80
C VAL A 211 -6.85 11.65 6.62
N ASP A 212 -5.87 10.81 6.93
CA ASP A 212 -5.41 9.76 6.03
C ASP A 212 -5.86 8.41 6.60
N LEU A 213 -6.39 7.54 5.75
CA LEU A 213 -7.08 6.32 6.14
C LEU A 213 -6.60 5.15 5.28
N LEU A 214 -6.31 4.00 5.91
CA LEU A 214 -6.37 2.73 5.20
C LEU A 214 -7.85 2.31 5.16
N PHE A 215 -8.45 2.39 3.98
CA PHE A 215 -9.88 2.23 3.76
C PHE A 215 -10.18 0.93 3.02
N PHE A 216 -11.15 0.18 3.54
CA PHE A 216 -11.73 -1.02 2.95
C PHE A 216 -13.18 -0.73 2.58
N THR A 217 -13.43 -0.69 1.28
CA THR A 217 -14.74 -0.37 0.73
C THR A 217 -15.74 -1.51 1.01
N ASP A 218 -16.81 -1.21 1.74
CA ASP A 218 -17.92 -2.15 1.93
C ASP A 218 -19.01 -1.93 0.86
N ARG A 219 -19.34 -0.67 0.55
CA ARG A 219 -20.41 -0.31 -0.41
C ARG A 219 -20.03 0.90 -1.25
N ILE A 220 -20.43 0.85 -2.52
CA ILE A 220 -20.43 2.01 -3.45
C ILE A 220 -21.82 2.10 -4.06
N VAL A 221 -22.41 3.30 -4.09
CA VAL A 221 -23.65 3.60 -4.82
C VAL A 221 -23.33 4.60 -5.93
N PRO A 222 -23.42 4.22 -7.22
CA PRO A 222 -22.90 4.98 -8.36
C PRO A 222 -23.76 6.20 -8.77
N ASN A 223 -24.55 6.77 -7.86
CA ASN A 223 -25.31 8.01 -8.10
C ASN A 223 -24.43 9.24 -7.82
N ILE A 224 -24.86 10.45 -8.17
CA ILE A 224 -24.17 11.68 -7.79
C ILE A 224 -25.00 12.40 -6.69
N PRO A 225 -24.40 12.76 -5.54
CA PRO A 225 -23.02 12.48 -5.15
C PRO A 225 -22.76 10.98 -4.99
N LEU A 226 -21.56 10.54 -5.38
CA LEU A 226 -21.11 9.16 -5.24
C LEU A 226 -21.04 8.81 -3.77
N PHE A 227 -21.82 7.82 -3.34
CA PHE A 227 -21.73 7.35 -1.96
C PHE A 227 -20.75 6.18 -1.87
N ILE A 228 -19.72 6.34 -1.04
CA ILE A 228 -18.73 5.32 -0.71
C ILE A 228 -18.80 5.10 0.80
N SER A 229 -18.98 3.86 1.25
CA SER A 229 -18.87 3.53 2.66
C SER A 229 -17.96 2.35 2.91
N GLY A 230 -17.33 2.34 4.08
CA GLY A 230 -16.39 1.30 4.43
C GLY A 230 -15.85 1.39 5.84
N ARG A 231 -14.91 0.50 6.12
CA ARG A 231 -14.16 0.44 7.38
C ARG A 231 -12.76 0.95 7.15
N ALA A 232 -12.18 1.60 8.14
CA ALA A 232 -10.83 2.11 8.02
C ALA A 232 -9.99 2.00 9.29
N ALA A 233 -8.68 1.96 9.07
CA ALA A 233 -7.69 2.29 10.09
C ALA A 233 -7.18 3.72 9.89
N LEU A 234 -7.12 4.51 10.96
CA LEU A 234 -6.62 5.88 10.92
C LEU A 234 -5.09 5.90 10.88
N ASN A 235 -4.54 6.58 9.87
CA ASN A 235 -3.10 6.72 9.67
C ASN A 235 -2.57 8.08 10.09
N ARG A 236 -3.34 9.14 9.83
CA ARG A 236 -2.98 10.52 10.17
C ARG A 236 -4.25 11.31 10.48
N MET A 237 -4.18 12.17 11.47
CA MET A 237 -5.17 13.24 11.67
C MET A 237 -4.48 14.58 11.82
N GLU A 238 -5.03 15.60 11.16
CA GLU A 238 -4.61 16.99 11.25
C GLU A 238 -5.86 17.84 11.45
N CYS A 239 -5.98 18.48 12.61
CA CYS A 239 -7.16 19.26 12.97
C CYS A 239 -6.81 20.74 13.12
N GLY A 240 -7.57 21.60 12.43
CA GLY A 240 -7.61 23.03 12.76
C GLY A 240 -8.33 23.28 14.11
N PRO A 241 -8.50 24.54 14.52
CA PRO A 241 -9.28 24.86 15.71
C PRO A 241 -10.71 24.29 15.60
N ALA A 242 -11.20 23.69 16.67
CA ALA A 242 -12.56 23.19 16.75
C ALA A 242 -13.57 24.34 16.56
N PRO A 243 -14.66 24.15 15.80
CA PRO A 243 -15.70 25.16 15.72
C PRO A 243 -16.25 25.44 17.13
N GLU A 244 -16.42 26.72 17.46
CA GLU A 244 -17.04 27.12 18.73
C GLU A 244 -18.42 26.47 18.83
N THR A 245 -18.61 25.63 19.84
CA THR A 245 -19.94 25.16 20.22
C THR A 245 -20.78 26.37 20.60
N LYS A 246 -21.71 26.77 19.71
CA LYS A 246 -22.79 27.66 20.11
C LYS A 246 -23.63 26.88 21.12
N GLU A 247 -23.36 27.13 22.39
CA GLU A 247 -24.21 26.69 23.49
C GLU A 247 -25.64 27.16 23.16
N GLN A 248 -26.52 26.21 22.88
CA GLN A 248 -27.94 26.51 22.71
C GLN A 248 -28.41 27.05 24.05
N ALA A 249 -28.66 28.35 24.10
CA ALA A 249 -29.27 29.00 25.26
C ALA A 249 -30.54 28.21 25.63
N PRO A 250 -30.78 27.92 26.92
CA PRO A 250 -31.99 27.23 27.33
C PRO A 250 -33.19 28.02 26.84
N GLU A 251 -33.99 27.35 26.01
CA GLU A 251 -35.32 27.80 25.60
C GLU A 251 -36.11 28.06 26.88
N GLN A 252 -36.27 29.33 27.24
CA GLN A 252 -37.11 29.72 28.37
C GLN A 252 -38.55 29.33 28.00
N ALA A 253 -39.03 28.27 28.64
CA ALA A 253 -40.43 27.89 28.63
C ALA A 253 -41.29 29.09 29.06
N GLN A 254 -42.35 29.33 28.29
CA GLN A 254 -43.36 30.37 28.50
C GLN A 254 -44.04 30.28 29.85
#